data_AF-A0A9D4EME8-F1
#
_entry.id   AF-A0A9D4EME8-F1
#
_cell.length_a   1.000
_cell.length_b   1.000
_cell.length_c   1.000
_cell.angle_alpha   90.00
_cell.angle_beta   90.00
_cell.angle_gamma   90.00
#
_symmetry.space_group_name_H-M   'P 1'
#
loop_
_entity.id
_entity.type
_entity.pdbx_description
1 polymer ?
#
loop_
_entity_poly.entity_id
_entity_poly.type
_entity_poly.pdbx_seq_one_letter_code
_entity_poly.pdbx_strand_id
1 'polypeptide(L)' 'MLPFVADKPGFCPRNDSIGPCINLCSSDDSCPGNLKCCRSGCGRSCMEPIKGEQK' A
#
# COMPACT_ATOMS: atom_id res chain seq x y z
N MET A 1 3.71 -13.15 16.03
CA MET A 1 5.00 -12.45 15.90
C MET A 1 5.46 -12.65 14.47
N LEU A 2 5.77 -11.68 13.60
CA LEU A 2 5.92 -10.22 13.59
C LEU A 2 5.96 -9.87 12.06
N PRO A 3 5.59 -8.67 11.58
CA PRO A 3 5.93 -7.41 12.21
C PRO A 3 4.77 -6.44 12.33
N PHE A 4 4.92 -5.58 13.32
CA PHE A 4 4.38 -4.25 13.34
C PHE A 4 4.95 -3.50 12.13
N VAL A 5 4.44 -3.77 10.92
CA VAL A 5 4.50 -2.74 9.87
C VAL A 5 3.79 -1.57 10.51
N ALA A 6 4.46 -0.42 10.60
CA ALA A 6 3.84 0.82 11.01
C ALA A 6 2.75 1.14 9.99
N ASP A 7 1.60 0.49 10.15
CA ASP A 7 0.50 0.50 9.22
C ASP A 7 -0.14 1.88 9.37
N LYS A 8 0.12 2.75 8.40
CA LYS A 8 -0.53 4.07 8.41
C LYS A 8 -2.04 3.82 8.41
N PRO A 9 -2.82 4.58 9.18
CA PRO A 9 -4.24 4.33 9.35
C PRO A 9 -4.97 4.36 8.00
N GLY A 10 -5.73 3.30 7.72
CA GLY A 10 -6.51 3.14 6.49
C GLY A 10 -6.07 1.92 5.69
N PHE A 11 -6.85 1.56 4.66
CA PHE A 11 -6.65 0.34 3.90
C PHE A 11 -6.12 0.61 2.50
N CYS A 12 -5.41 -0.36 1.92
CA CYS A 12 -5.05 -0.30 0.52
C CYS A 12 -6.30 -0.38 -0.35
N PRO A 13 -6.47 0.50 -1.35
CA PRO A 13 -7.54 0.37 -2.32
C PRO A 13 -7.38 -0.95 -3.07
N ARG A 14 -8.51 -1.61 -3.36
CA ARG A 14 -8.51 -2.80 -4.21
C ARG A 14 -8.17 -2.36 -5.62
N ASN A 15 -6.94 -2.59 -6.04
CA ASN A 15 -6.46 -2.22 -7.35
C ASN A 15 -6.34 -3.46 -8.23
N ASP A 16 -7.26 -3.61 -9.19
CA ASP A 16 -7.20 -4.66 -10.21
C ASP A 16 -6.20 -4.32 -11.33
N SER A 17 -5.67 -3.09 -11.33
CA SER A 17 -4.73 -2.68 -12.36
C SER A 17 -3.38 -3.37 -12.16
N ILE A 18 -2.99 -4.13 -13.18
CA ILE A 18 -1.65 -4.67 -13.36
C ILE A 18 -0.74 -3.49 -13.68
N GLY A 19 -0.25 -2.83 -12.64
CA GLY A 19 0.82 -1.85 -12.76
C GLY A 19 2.11 -2.52 -13.23
N PRO A 20 3.13 -1.74 -13.65
CA PRO A 20 4.44 -2.30 -13.94
C PRO A 20 4.96 -3.09 -12.73
N CYS A 21 5.68 -4.19 -12.96
CA CYS A 21 6.29 -5.02 -11.92
C CYS A 21 7.47 -4.34 -11.24
N ILE A 22 7.21 -3.16 -10.69
CA ILE A 22 8.19 -2.29 -10.05
C ILE A 22 7.71 -2.08 -8.62
N ASN A 23 8.60 -2.27 -7.68
CA ASN A 23 8.37 -1.95 -6.29
C ASN A 23 8.87 -0.52 -6.05
N LEU A 24 7.98 0.45 -6.14
CA LEU A 24 8.27 1.85 -5.85
C LEU A 24 8.42 2.11 -4.34
N CYS A 25 7.91 1.20 -3.52
CA CYS A 25 7.99 1.26 -2.07
C CYS A 25 8.16 -0.14 -1.48
N SER A 26 8.79 -0.22 -0.31
CA SER A 26 8.92 -1.47 0.45
C SER A 26 7.97 -1.51 1.64
N SER A 27 7.62 -0.37 2.22
CA SER A 27 6.76 -0.25 3.40
C SER A 27 6.00 1.07 3.38
N ASP A 28 4.95 1.20 4.19
CA ASP A 28 4.14 2.43 4.27
C ASP A 28 4.98 3.67 4.58
N ASP A 29 6.01 3.53 5.42
CA ASP A 29 6.95 4.61 5.78
C ASP A 29 7.77 5.11 4.59
N SER A 30 8.02 4.26 3.59
CA SER A 30 8.69 4.67 2.34
C SER A 30 7.86 5.67 1.53
N CYS A 31 6.56 5.74 1.78
CA CYS A 31 5.66 6.64 1.09
C CYS A 31 5.52 7.95 1.87
N PRO A 32 5.55 9.12 1.21
CA PRO A 32 5.41 10.40 1.90
C PRO A 32 3.99 10.62 2.44
N GLY A 33 3.86 11.33 3.56
CA GLY A 33 2.56 11.70 4.14
C GLY A 33 1.75 10.49 4.64
N ASN A 34 0.46 10.44 4.30
CA ASN A 34 -0.45 9.36 4.68
C ASN A 34 -0.54 8.23 3.65
N LEU A 35 0.26 8.28 2.59
CA LEU A 35 0.28 7.25 1.55
C LEU A 35 0.74 5.91 2.13
N LYS A 36 0.07 4.83 1.69
CA LYS A 36 0.38 3.44 2.03
C LYS A 36 1.05 2.74 0.87
N CYS A 37 1.96 1.82 1.19
CA CYS A 37 2.65 1.01 0.21
C CYS A 37 1.80 -0.21 -0.14
N CYS A 38 1.04 -0.10 -1.22
CA CYS A 38 0.06 -1.08 -1.62
C CYS A 38 0.57 -1.93 -2.78
N ARG A 39 0.16 -3.20 -2.82
CA ARG A 39 0.50 -4.10 -3.91
C ARG A 39 -0.39 -3.82 -5.11
N SER A 40 0.22 -3.45 -6.24
CA SER A 40 -0.46 -3.18 -7.51
C SER A 40 -0.07 -4.24 -8.53
N GLY A 41 -0.78 -5.37 -8.50
CA GLY A 41 -0.45 -6.54 -9.31
C GLY A 41 0.86 -7.21 -8.86
N CYS A 42 1.88 -7.18 -9.72
CA CYS A 42 3.21 -7.74 -9.43
C CYS A 42 4.13 -6.78 -8.66
N GLY A 43 3.86 -5.46 -8.71
CA GLY A 43 4.67 -4.43 -8.05
C GLY A 43 4.06 -3.91 -6.75
N ARG A 44 4.70 -2.87 -6.21
CA ARG A 44 4.23 -2.08 -5.06
C ARG A 44 4.29 -0.61 -5.39
N SER A 45 3.27 0.13 -4.98
CA SER A 45 3.17 1.56 -5.24
C SER A 45 2.54 2.29 -4.05
N CYS A 46 2.96 3.53 -3.85
CA CYS A 46 2.37 4.41 -2.86
C CYS A 46 0.99 4.85 -3.32
N MET A 47 -0.04 4.50 -2.53
CA MET A 47 -1.43 4.78 -2.83
C MET A 47 -2.08 5.50 -1.64
N GLU A 48 -3.07 6.35 -1.95
CA GLU A 48 -3.88 6.97 -0.92
C GLU A 48 -4.67 5.90 -0.16
N PRO A 49 -4.64 5.91 1.18
CA PRO A 49 -5.41 4.98 1.98
C PRO A 49 -6.91 5.25 1.82
N ILE A 50 -7.70 4.21 1.65
CA ILE A 50 -9.16 4.32 1.70
C ILE A 50 -9.64 4.20 3.15
N LYS A 51 -10.54 5.11 3.54
CA LYS A 51 -11.29 5.05 4.79
C LYS A 51 -12.48 4.10 4.59
N GLY A 52 -12.25 2.79 4.56
CA GLY A 52 -13.34 1.83 4.30
C GLY A 52 -12.87 0.38 4.31
N GLU A 53 -13.71 -0.46 4.90
CA GLU A 53 -13.53 -1.88 5.20
C GLU A 53 -13.21 -2.72 3.95
N GLN A 54 -12.10 -3.47 3.98
CA GLN A 54 -11.81 -4.51 3.00
C GLN A 54 -12.68 -5.73 3.32
N LYS A 55 -13.91 -5.78 2.79
CA LYS A 55 -14.76 -6.99 2.82
C LYS A 55 -14.33 -7.99 1.75
#